data_AF-A0AA96MEV2-F1
#
_entry.id   AF-A0AA96MEV2-F1
#
_cell.length_a   1.000
_cell.length_b   1.000
_cell.length_c   1.000
_cell.angle_alpha   90.00
_cell.angle_beta   90.00
_cell.angle_gamma   90.00
#
_symmetry.space_group_name_H-M   'P 1'
#
loop_
_entity.id
_entity.type
_entity.pdbx_description
1 polymer ?
#
loop_
_entity_poly.entity_id
_entity_poly.type
_entity_poly.pdbx_seq_one_letter_code
_entity_poly.pdbx_strand_id
1 'polypeptide(L)' 'MAAFFAERVILGKTKYTEVPNTLKLAVKEILAVKGNEALAAEE' A
#
# COMPACT_ATOMS: atom_id res chain seq x y z
N MET A 1 -6.79 -9.32 -3.15
CA MET A 1 -5.45 -8.97 -3.66
C MET A 1 -4.89 -7.68 -3.05
N ALA A 2 -5.61 -6.55 -3.12
CA ALA A 2 -5.11 -5.27 -2.60
C ALA A 2 -4.77 -5.30 -1.09
N ALA A 3 -5.61 -5.94 -0.27
CA ALA A 3 -5.31 -6.11 1.17
C ALA A 3 -3.98 -6.84 1.44
N PHE A 4 -3.63 -7.83 0.60
CA PHE A 4 -2.35 -8.55 0.70
C PHE A 4 -1.16 -7.65 0.38
N PHE A 5 -1.27 -6.82 -0.67
CA PHE A 5 -0.23 -5.84 -0.98
C PHE A 5 -0.14 -4.75 0.09
N ALA A 6 -1.28 -4.26 0.60
CA ALA A 6 -1.28 -3.31 1.71
C ALA A 6 -0.58 -3.87 2.95
N GLU A 7 -0.85 -5.12 3.34
CA GLU A 7 -0.13 -5.76 4.45
C GLU A 7 1.36 -5.91 4.18
N ARG A 8 1.75 -6.24 2.95
CA ARG A 8 3.18 -6.32 2.59
C ARG A 8 3.87 -4.97 2.63
N VAL A 9 3.18 -3.91 2.23
CA VAL A 9 3.66 -2.52 2.32
C VAL A 9 3.81 -2.11 3.78
N ILE A 10 2.81 -2.42 4.62
CA ILE A 10 2.84 -2.17 6.08
C ILE A 10 3.99 -2.93 6.74
N LEU A 11 4.23 -4.17 6.34
CA LEU A 11 5.31 -5.01 6.87
C LEU A 11 6.69 -4.66 6.28
N GLY A 12 6.80 -3.66 5.40
CA GLY A 12 8.05 -3.27 4.75
C GLY A 12 8.62 -4.32 3.78
N LYS A 13 7.84 -5.33 3.41
CA LYS A 13 8.26 -6.42 2.51
C LYS A 13 8.13 -6.07 1.04
N THR A 14 7.48 -4.95 0.72
CA THR A 14 7.20 -4.50 -0.65
C THR A 14 7.02 -2.98 -0.60
N LYS A 15 7.65 -2.23 -1.51
CA LYS A 15 7.44 -0.78 -1.58
C LYS A 15 6.10 -0.50 -2.25
N TYR A 16 5.47 0.61 -1.89
CA TYR A 16 4.24 1.04 -2.54
C TYR A 16 4.42 1.26 -4.05
N THR A 17 5.63 1.65 -4.49
CA THR A 17 6.00 1.80 -5.90
C THR A 17 5.95 0.49 -6.69
N GLU A 18 6.21 -0.66 -6.04
CA GLU A 18 6.19 -2.01 -6.63
C GLU A 18 4.77 -2.59 -6.73
N VAL A 19 3.77 -1.93 -6.15
CA VAL A 19 2.38 -2.34 -6.27
C VAL A 19 1.90 -2.10 -7.71
N PRO A 20 1.19 -3.05 -8.34
CA PRO A 20 0.60 -2.83 -9.66
C PRO A 20 -0.28 -1.58 -9.69
N ASN A 21 -0.18 -0.74 -10.73
CA ASN A 21 -0.93 0.51 -10.82
C ASN A 21 -2.45 0.31 -10.71
N THR A 22 -2.98 -0.83 -11.16
CA THR A 22 -4.39 -1.21 -11.03
C THR A 22 -4.82 -1.44 -9.58
N LEU A 23 -3.89 -1.79 -8.69
CA LEU A 23 -4.13 -2.08 -7.27
C LEU A 23 -3.65 -0.96 -6.35
N LYS A 24 -2.79 -0.04 -6.82
CA LYS A 24 -2.25 1.08 -6.03
C LYS A 24 -3.35 1.89 -5.37
N LEU A 25 -4.40 2.24 -6.12
CA LEU A 25 -5.52 3.03 -5.59
C LEU A 25 -6.19 2.32 -4.39
N ALA A 26 -6.54 1.03 -4.56
CA ALA A 26 -7.13 0.23 -3.50
C ALA A 26 -6.16 0.00 -2.32
N VAL A 27 -4.86 -0.16 -2.58
CA VAL A 27 -3.83 -0.29 -1.54
C VAL A 27 -3.70 1.00 -0.75
N LYS A 28 -3.74 2.16 -1.41
CA LYS A 28 -3.69 3.48 -0.76
C LYS A 28 -4.88 3.71 0.16
N GLU A 29 -6.09 3.35 -0.29
CA GLU A 29 -7.29 3.42 0.56
C GLU A 29 -7.17 2.54 1.79
N ILE A 30 -6.68 1.30 1.64
CA ILE A 30 -6.47 0.39 2.77
C ILE A 30 -5.39 0.91 3.72
N LEU A 31 -4.32 1.51 3.20
CA LEU A 31 -3.28 2.14 4.01
C LEU A 31 -3.84 3.33 4.79
N ALA A 32 -4.65 4.19 4.18
CA ALA A 32 -5.31 5.31 4.85
C ALA A 32 -6.26 4.85 5.96
N VAL A 33 -7.10 3.84 5.69
CA VAL A 33 -8.00 3.26 6.72
C VAL A 33 -7.22 2.67 7.89
N LYS A 34 -6.01 2.14 7.65
CA LYS A 34 -5.15 1.58 8.70
C LYS A 34 -4.20 2.61 9.35
N GLY A 35 -4.26 3.88 8.95
CA GLY A 35 -3.37 4.94 9.48
C GLY A 35 -1.93 4.89 8.96
N ASN A 36 -1.67 4.17 7.88
CA ASN A 36 -0.37 3.98 7.25
C ASN A 36 -0.24 4.71 5.90
N GLU A 37 -1.02 5.77 5.69
CA GLU A 37 -1.01 6.59 4.46
C GLU A 37 0.37 7.17 4.11
N ALA A 38 1.23 7.39 5.10
CA ALA A 38 2.61 7.82 4.91
C ALA A 38 3.41 6.84 4.04
N LEU A 39 3.12 5.54 4.12
CA LEU A 39 3.78 4.51 3.30
C LEU A 39 3.39 4.58 1.81
N ALA A 40 2.29 5.27 1.49
CA ALA A 40 1.89 5.57 0.12
C ALA A 40 2.35 6.95 -0.36
N ALA A 41 2.95 7.76 0.54
CA ALA A 41 3.48 9.09 0.27
C ALA A 41 5.02 9.09 0.10
N GLU A 42 5.71 8.03 0.51
CA GLU A 42 7.10 7.78 0.13
C GLU A 42 7.15 7.31 -1.33
N GLU A 43 7.36 8.25 -2.25
CA GLU A 43 7.77 8.01 -3.65
C GLU A 43 9.20 7.48 -3.76
#